data_AF-A0A7C4MA24-F1
#
_entry.id   AF-A0A7C4MA24-F1
#
_cell.length_a   1.000
_cell.length_b   1.000
_cell.length_c   1.000
_cell.angle_alpha   90.00
_cell.angle_beta   90.00
_cell.angle_gamma   90.00
#
_symmetry.space_group_name_H-M   'P 1'
#
loop_
_entity.id
_entity.type
_entity.pdbx_description
1 polymer ?
#
loop_
_entity_poly.entity_id
_entity_poly.type
_entity_poly.pdbx_seq_one_letter_code
_entity_poly.pdbx_strand_id
1 'polypeptide(L)' 'MKILFVLGSPNPFAGAGWARIGFFAKYFKDRGCYVTVVGIFSPKSLKMAGFKSWNGIPIYDVISTF' A
#
# COMPACT_ATOMS: atom_id res chain seq x y z
N MET A 1 -8.90 -15.76 -5.72
CA MET A 1 -8.84 -14.55 -6.58
C MET A 1 -7.62 -13.72 -6.19
N LYS A 2 -6.92 -13.11 -7.16
CA LYS A 2 -5.75 -12.25 -6.91
C LYS A 2 -6.14 -10.80 -7.21
N ILE A 3 -5.83 -9.87 -6.31
CA ILE A 3 -6.20 -8.45 -6.42
C ILE A 3 -4.96 -7.59 -6.21
N LEU A 4 -4.74 -6.66 -7.14
CA LEU A 4 -3.66 -5.68 -7.07
C LEU A 4 -4.26 -4.27 -6.97
N PHE A 5 -3.96 -3.58 -5.87
CA PHE A 5 -4.27 -2.16 -5.74
C PHE A 5 -3.06 -1.33 -6.15
N VAL A 6 -3.27 -0.36 -7.06
CA VAL A 6 -2.23 0.57 -7.51
C VAL A 6 -2.65 1.99 -7.12
N LEU A 7 -1.78 2.69 -6.41
CA LEU A 7 -1.98 4.09 -6.06
C LEU A 7 -0.85 4.97 -6.59
N GLY A 8 -1.17 5.83 -7.55
CA GLY A 8 -0.23 6.80 -8.12
C GLY A 8 0.01 8.03 -7.23
N SER A 9 -0.30 7.98 -5.93
CA SER A 9 -0.17 9.11 -5.01
C SER A 9 0.85 8.77 -3.91
N PRO A 10 1.79 9.69 -3.58
CA PRO A 10 2.80 9.44 -2.55
C PRO A 10 2.18 9.28 -1.17
N ASN A 11 2.60 8.30 -0.37
CA ASN A 11 2.23 8.21 1.05
C ASN A 11 3.17 9.10 1.89
N PRO A 12 2.70 9.95 2.81
CA PRO A 12 1.31 10.37 3.04
C PRO A 12 0.77 11.29 1.94
N PHE A 13 -0.51 11.10 1.58
CA PHE A 13 -1.25 11.97 0.65
C PHE A 13 -2.49 12.55 1.34
N ALA A 14 -2.73 13.85 1.18
CA ALA A 14 -3.88 14.54 1.80
C ALA A 14 -5.25 14.02 1.31
N GLY A 15 -5.30 13.37 0.13
CA GLY A 15 -6.55 12.85 -0.45
C GLY A 15 -7.07 11.53 0.14
N ALA A 16 -6.50 11.02 1.23
CA ALA A 16 -6.92 9.80 1.94
C ALA A 16 -6.95 8.50 1.09
N GLY A 17 -6.35 8.49 -0.10
CA GLY A 17 -6.31 7.32 -0.99
C GLY A 17 -5.72 6.08 -0.33
N TRP A 18 -4.66 6.27 0.47
CA TRP A 18 -4.02 5.20 1.24
C TRP A 18 -4.92 4.58 2.30
N ALA A 19 -5.73 5.38 3.00
CA ALA A 19 -6.67 4.87 3.99
C ALA A 19 -7.77 4.02 3.34
N ARG A 20 -8.28 4.47 2.17
CA ARG A 20 -9.29 3.73 1.40
C ARG A 20 -8.76 2.40 0.87
N ILE A 21 -7.59 2.42 0.23
CA ILE A 21 -6.94 1.19 -0.23
C ILE A 21 -6.66 0.26 0.95
N GLY A 22 -6.23 0.80 2.08
CA GLY A 22 -6.03 0.01 3.28
C GLY A 22 -7.30 -0.73 3.71
N PHE A 23 -8.42 -0.02 3.79
CA PHE A 23 -9.72 -0.61 4.14
C PHE A 23 -10.14 -1.72 3.17
N PHE A 24 -10.08 -1.47 1.86
CA PHE A 24 -10.46 -2.47 0.85
C PHE A 24 -9.50 -3.66 0.84
N ALA A 25 -8.20 -3.42 0.92
CA ALA A 25 -7.20 -4.48 0.90
C ALA A 25 -7.40 -5.44 2.09
N LYS A 26 -7.71 -4.90 3.27
CA LYS A 26 -8.09 -5.71 4.44
C LYS A 26 -9.39 -6.48 4.20
N TYR A 27 -10.45 -5.80 3.75
CA TYR A 27 -11.76 -6.40 3.48
C TYR A 27 -11.68 -7.62 2.55
N PHE A 28 -10.86 -7.55 1.49
CA PHE A 28 -10.68 -8.66 0.56
C PHE A 28 -9.76 -9.75 1.09
N LYS A 29 -8.68 -9.38 1.79
CA LYS A 29 -7.79 -10.35 2.43
C LYS A 29 -8.53 -11.20 3.46
N ASP A 30 -9.37 -10.58 4.29
CA ASP A 30 -10.18 -11.27 5.31
C ASP A 30 -11.20 -12.25 4.69
N ARG A 31 -11.46 -12.17 3.37
CA ARG A 31 -12.27 -13.13 2.60
C ARG A 31 -11.43 -14.17 1.84
N GLY A 32 -10.14 -14.30 2.16
CA GLY A 32 -9.24 -15.27 1.53
C GLY A 32 -8.74 -14.86 0.15
N CYS A 33 -8.89 -13.59 -0.25
CA CYS A 33 -8.26 -13.11 -1.48
C CYS A 33 -6.76 -12.91 -1.27
N TYR A 34 -5.97 -13.18 -2.30
CA TYR A 34 -4.56 -12.80 -2.33
C TYR A 34 -4.47 -11.33 -2.78
N VAL A 35 -4.11 -10.44 -1.86
CA VAL A 35 -4.11 -9.00 -2.09
C VAL A 35 -2.69 -8.45 -2.02
N THR A 36 -2.35 -7.61 -2.98
CA THR A 36 -1.09 -6.85 -3.01
C THR A 36 -1.40 -5.37 -3.19
N VAL A 37 -0.63 -4.49 -2.55
CA VAL A 37 -0.74 -3.04 -2.70
C VAL A 37 0.56 -2.50 -3.28
N VAL A 38 0.43 -1.59 -4.23
CA VAL A 38 1.51 -0.98 -4.97
C VAL A 38 1.28 0.53 -4.98
N GLY A 39 2.29 1.31 -4.63
CA GLY A 39 2.16 2.76 -4.66
C GLY A 39 3.48 3.50 -4.55
N ILE A 40 3.40 4.82 -4.37
CA ILE A 40 4.57 5.70 -4.30
C ILE A 40 4.87 6.01 -2.82
N PHE A 41 6.11 5.87 -2.40
CA PHE A 41 6.55 6.25 -1.05
C PHE A 41 7.66 7.32 -1.13
N SER A 42 7.65 8.26 -0.18
CA SER A 42 8.74 9.24 -0.02
C SER A 42 9.75 8.82 1.08
N PRO A 43 11.00 9.27 1.05
CA PRO A 43 11.97 9.10 2.13
C PRO A 43 11.51 9.64 3.49
N LYS A 44 10.67 10.69 3.50
CA LYS A 44 10.07 11.20 4.74
C LYS A 44 9.01 10.27 5.33
N SER A 45 8.31 9.51 4.49
CA SER A 45 7.51 8.35 4.92
C SER A 45 8.37 7.13 5.27
N LEU A 46 9.60 7.04 4.76
CA LEU A 46 10.61 6.02 5.08
C LEU A 46 11.35 6.29 6.41
N LYS A 47 10.65 6.75 7.45
CA LYS A 47 11.05 6.33 8.82
C LYS A 47 10.90 4.80 9.01
N MET A 48 10.41 4.10 7.99
CA MET A 48 10.23 2.65 7.93
C MET A 48 10.99 2.05 6.74
N ALA A 49 12.31 2.26 6.67
CA ALA A 49 13.19 1.40 5.90
C ALA A 49 12.93 -0.05 6.33
N GLY A 50 12.17 -0.81 5.53
CA GLY A 50 11.78 -2.19 5.84
C GLY A 50 10.28 -2.51 5.86
N PHE A 51 9.37 -1.59 5.52
CA PHE A 51 7.93 -1.92 5.45
C PHE A 51 7.58 -2.74 4.19
N LYS A 52 7.91 -4.03 4.24
CA LYS A 52 7.65 -5.01 3.18
C LYS A 52 6.20 -5.52 3.19
N SER A 53 5.48 -5.33 4.31
CA SER A 53 4.08 -5.75 4.43
C SER A 53 3.32 -4.97 5.50
N TRP A 54 2.01 -4.78 5.29
CA TRP A 54 1.06 -4.25 6.26
C TRP A 54 0.02 -5.32 6.57
N ASN A 55 -0.08 -5.78 7.83
CA ASN A 55 -0.96 -6.89 8.21
C ASN A 55 -0.79 -8.13 7.30
N GLY A 56 0.44 -8.42 6.88
CA GLY A 56 0.78 -9.50 5.94
C GLY A 56 0.30 -9.27 4.50
N ILE A 57 -0.10 -8.05 4.12
CA ILE A 57 -0.34 -7.64 2.73
C ILE A 57 0.99 -7.09 2.19
N PRO A 58 1.57 -7.70 1.15
CA PRO A 58 2.79 -7.18 0.55
C PRO A 58 2.59 -5.77 -0.01
N ILE A 59 3.55 -4.90 0.28
CA ILE A 59 3.60 -3.53 -0.23
C ILE A 59 4.83 -3.37 -1.10
N TYR A 60 4.65 -2.86 -2.32
CA TYR A 60 5.75 -2.53 -3.22
C TYR A 60 5.73 -1.05 -3.57
N ASP A 61 6.91 -0.44 -3.54
CA ASP A 61 7.15 0.92 -3.98
C ASP A 61 7.48 0.92 -5.48
N VAL A 62 6.74 1.72 -6.27
CA VAL A 62 6.93 1.81 -7.74
C VAL A 62 7.88 2.94 -8.11
N ILE A 63 7.94 3.98 -7.29
CA ILE A 63 8.72 5.18 -7.58
C ILE A 63 9.28 5.67 -6.24
N SER A 64 10.58 5.46 -6.02
CA SER A 64 11.31 6.17 -4.96
C SER A 64 11.31 7.64 -5.35
N THR A 65 10.38 8.41 -4.80
CA THR A 65 10.48 9.86 -4.90
C THR A 65 11.58 10.30 -3.94
N PHE A 66 12.81 10.39 -4.48
CA PHE A 66 14.13 10.60 -3.87
C PHE A 66 14.81 9.34 -3.32
#